data_AF-A0ABC9E962-F1
#
_entry.id   AF-A0ABC9E962-F1
#
_cell.length_a   1.000
_cell.length_b   1.000
_cell.length_c   1.000
_cell.angle_alpha   90.00
_cell.angle_beta   90.00
_cell.angle_gamma   90.00
#
_symmetry.space_group_name_H-M   'P 1'
#
loop_
_entity.id
_entity.type
_entity.pdbx_description
1 polymer ?
#
loop_
_entity_poly.entity_id
_entity_poly.type
_entity_poly.pdbx_seq_one_letter_code
_entity_poly.pdbx_strand_id
1 'polypeptide(L)'
;MAQLHHLPLLILLFFSAATAASARGTDEAHVSAVVAENGLAFAKDVLIGEAVRSLTPLRLPGVEKAVRVPFLGGVSVAASNITLFHLDVGDNSTVYPGDSGLVVVASGITANISMNWSYRYDSWLFPIEIADSGTASILVQGMEVGITMVIKNSNGSLALSVSQCGCYVKDLVISFYGGASWFYQGFINAFEDHIKAAVEKAIPENIIEGAGKLDSFLQGLPRTVNLDDVAALNMTFVNDPQYGNSSIEFDINGLITSAVAKTTNLQKHPHLSLSCGGVSKMLLLSLDEDVFNSALDVYFKAGSMHWVVDKVPEQSLLNTASWKFIIPRLYWNYPNDDMLLNISMASAPMIRITSEKIGATINADMIIDVADGKETVPVACISVVVSASGTVETSDNKVYGRVGLDDFSLALKWSKIGNIHMSLIQRVIRVFLNTVCMPYLNSRLGNGLILPVVHGFTLQDVYILTSAKQLTLCSDVIRTNASSLASSALL
;
A
#
# COMPACT_ATOMS: atom_id res chain seq x y z
N MET A 1 15.62 -15.75 17.98
CA MET A 1 16.00 -14.32 17.96
C MET A 1 16.89 -14.08 16.73
N ALA A 2 16.25 -14.13 15.57
CA ALA A 2 16.79 -13.84 14.23
C ALA A 2 15.55 -13.74 13.31
N GLN A 3 15.65 -13.02 12.20
CA GLN A 3 14.58 -12.85 11.20
C GLN A 3 13.24 -12.32 11.75
N LEU A 4 13.18 -10.99 11.97
CA LEU A 4 11.95 -10.21 11.82
C LEU A 4 12.14 -9.16 10.70
N HIS A 5 12.72 -9.59 9.57
CA HIS A 5 13.12 -8.74 8.44
C HIS A 5 12.45 -9.14 7.11
N HIS A 6 11.16 -9.50 7.10
CA HIS A 6 10.40 -9.70 5.86
C HIS A 6 8.93 -9.21 5.94
N LEU A 7 8.70 -8.03 6.52
CA LEU A 7 7.44 -7.28 6.37
C LEU A 7 7.52 -5.90 5.66
N PRO A 8 8.19 -5.71 4.48
CA PRO A 8 8.23 -4.40 3.82
C PRO A 8 7.77 -4.41 2.35
N LEU A 9 6.50 -4.74 2.07
CA LEU A 9 5.89 -4.46 0.76
C LEU A 9 4.35 -4.33 0.87
N LEU A 10 3.78 -3.49 0.00
CA LEU A 10 2.34 -3.24 -0.19
C LEU A 10 1.54 -2.86 1.06
N ILE A 11 1.22 -1.57 1.18
CA ILE A 11 -0.16 -1.13 0.93
C ILE A 11 -0.11 0.04 -0.08
N LEU A 12 -1.09 0.02 -1.01
CA LEU A 12 -1.52 1.06 -1.95
C LEU A 12 -0.53 1.68 -2.97
N LEU A 13 -0.90 1.47 -4.24
CA LEU A 13 -0.87 2.28 -5.47
C LEU A 13 -1.27 1.25 -6.59
N PHE A 14 -2.04 1.48 -7.66
CA PHE A 14 -2.52 2.65 -8.41
C PHE A 14 -3.84 2.28 -9.13
N PHE A 15 -4.76 3.25 -9.39
CA PHE A 15 -5.80 3.36 -10.46
C PHE A 15 -6.52 2.06 -10.98
N SER A 16 -7.45 1.98 -11.93
CA SER A 16 -8.58 2.72 -12.62
C SER A 16 -10.04 1.82 -12.65
N ALA A 17 -12.21 2.12 -13.52
CA ALA A 17 -13.62 1.59 -13.56
C ALA A 17 -13.98 0.97 -14.91
N ALA A 18 -14.92 0.02 -14.87
CA ALA A 18 -16.12 0.08 -15.70
C ALA A 18 -17.24 -0.64 -14.94
N THR A 19 -18.38 0.00 -14.69
CA THR A 19 -19.48 -0.64 -13.95
C THR A 19 -20.21 -1.67 -14.80
N ALA A 20 -20.16 -2.94 -14.42
CA ALA A 20 -21.00 -3.99 -14.99
C ALA A 20 -21.57 -4.88 -13.88
N ALA A 21 -22.88 -4.81 -13.64
CA ALA A 21 -23.55 -5.64 -12.64
C ALA A 21 -23.72 -7.08 -13.17
N SER A 22 -22.71 -7.94 -12.95
CA SER A 22 -22.80 -9.38 -13.20
C SER A 22 -22.42 -10.17 -11.94
N ALA A 23 -23.40 -10.85 -11.35
CA ALA A 23 -23.17 -11.62 -10.13
C ALA A 23 -22.57 -13.00 -10.42
N ARG A 24 -21.42 -13.31 -9.77
CA ARG A 24 -20.96 -14.63 -9.24
C ARG A 24 -19.44 -14.85 -9.41
N GLY A 25 -18.66 -14.24 -8.53
CA GLY A 25 -17.53 -14.89 -7.86
C GLY A 25 -17.89 -15.03 -6.38
N THR A 26 -17.46 -16.09 -5.68
CA THR A 26 -17.76 -16.29 -4.25
C THR A 26 -16.50 -16.36 -3.41
N ASP A 27 -15.71 -15.28 -3.49
CA ASP A 27 -14.82 -14.83 -2.44
C ASP A 27 -15.28 -13.41 -2.05
N GLU A 28 -15.06 -13.02 -0.79
CA GLU A 28 -15.55 -11.74 -0.25
C GLU A 28 -14.34 -10.89 0.20
N ALA A 29 -14.52 -9.56 0.21
CA ALA A 29 -13.47 -8.60 0.52
C ALA A 29 -13.64 -8.06 1.94
N HIS A 30 -12.62 -8.25 2.78
CA HIS A 30 -12.59 -7.78 4.17
C HIS A 30 -11.61 -6.61 4.37
N VAL A 31 -10.87 -6.23 3.33
CA VAL A 31 -10.10 -4.98 3.25
C VAL A 31 -10.49 -4.23 1.98
N SER A 32 -10.88 -2.96 2.14
CA SER A 32 -11.05 -2.01 1.02
C SER A 32 -9.98 -0.93 1.12
N ALA A 33 -9.39 -0.59 -0.01
CA ALA A 33 -8.32 0.41 -0.11
C ALA A 33 -8.70 1.46 -1.15
N VAL A 34 -8.69 2.74 -0.79
CA VAL A 34 -9.14 3.84 -1.66
C VAL A 34 -8.05 4.87 -1.89
N VAL A 35 -7.84 5.24 -3.15
CA VAL A 35 -7.11 6.46 -3.53
C VAL A 35 -8.14 7.53 -3.87
N ALA A 36 -8.17 8.62 -3.10
CA ALA A 36 -9.07 9.75 -3.33
C ALA A 36 -8.43 10.80 -4.26
N GLU A 37 -9.18 11.81 -4.65
CA GLU A 37 -8.83 12.85 -5.64
C GLU A 37 -7.43 13.44 -5.45
N ASN A 38 -7.07 13.84 -4.21
CA ASN A 38 -5.73 14.34 -3.86
C ASN A 38 -4.62 13.30 -4.13
N GLY A 39 -4.91 12.02 -3.91
CA GLY A 39 -4.00 10.91 -4.20
C GLY A 39 -3.91 10.58 -5.68
N LEU A 40 -5.01 10.76 -6.45
CA LEU A 40 -4.97 10.68 -7.91
C LEU A 40 -4.05 11.77 -8.48
N ALA A 41 -4.23 13.02 -8.03
CA ALA A 41 -3.40 14.16 -8.42
C ALA A 41 -1.93 13.94 -8.08
N PHE A 42 -1.61 13.54 -6.84
CA PHE A 42 -0.25 13.21 -6.40
C PHE A 42 0.38 12.11 -7.26
N ALA A 43 -0.33 11.02 -7.53
CA ALA A 43 0.16 9.93 -8.38
C ALA A 43 0.37 10.37 -9.84
N LYS A 44 -0.48 11.26 -10.38
CA LYS A 44 -0.30 11.90 -11.69
C LYS A 44 0.97 12.75 -11.72
N ASP A 45 1.21 13.62 -10.75
CA ASP A 45 2.45 14.42 -10.68
C ASP A 45 3.71 13.55 -10.51
N VAL A 46 3.59 12.46 -9.74
CA VAL A 46 4.64 11.45 -9.58
C VAL A 46 5.01 10.81 -10.92
N LEU A 47 4.02 10.36 -11.69
CA LEU A 47 4.19 9.66 -12.97
C LEU A 47 4.63 10.60 -14.10
N ILE A 48 4.10 11.83 -14.16
CA ILE A 48 4.56 12.86 -15.11
C ILE A 48 6.05 13.15 -14.88
N GLY A 49 6.49 13.31 -13.63
CA GLY A 49 7.91 13.52 -13.31
C GLY A 49 8.82 12.35 -13.71
N GLU A 50 8.31 11.13 -13.78
CA GLU A 50 9.08 9.96 -14.24
C GLU A 50 9.03 9.81 -15.77
N ALA A 51 7.91 10.13 -16.41
CA ALA A 51 7.81 10.22 -17.86
C ALA A 51 8.74 11.29 -18.45
N VAL A 52 8.85 12.47 -17.80
CA VAL A 52 9.82 13.50 -18.19
C VAL A 52 11.26 12.96 -18.17
N ARG A 53 11.62 12.13 -17.17
CA ARG A 53 12.95 11.50 -17.07
C ARG A 53 13.19 10.44 -18.14
N SER A 54 12.21 9.55 -18.39
CA SER A 54 12.37 8.52 -19.43
C SER A 54 12.43 9.11 -20.84
N LEU A 55 11.77 10.25 -21.06
CA LEU A 55 11.74 11.00 -22.32
C LEU A 55 12.93 11.96 -22.51
N THR A 56 13.86 12.09 -21.55
CA THR A 56 15.00 13.00 -21.66
C THR A 56 16.36 12.31 -21.36
N PRO A 57 17.25 12.11 -22.36
CA PRO A 57 17.15 12.47 -23.77
C PRO A 57 16.49 11.39 -24.66
N LEU A 58 15.42 11.75 -25.37
CA LEU A 58 14.80 10.89 -26.39
C LEU A 58 15.42 11.16 -27.78
N ARG A 59 15.79 10.08 -28.50
CA ARG A 59 16.29 10.14 -29.88
C ARG A 59 15.14 9.94 -30.86
N LEU A 60 15.05 10.82 -31.86
CA LEU A 60 14.05 10.77 -32.93
C LEU A 60 14.71 10.32 -34.25
N PRO A 61 13.96 9.66 -35.16
CA PRO A 61 14.50 9.21 -36.44
C PRO A 61 15.01 10.40 -37.28
N GLY A 62 16.18 10.22 -37.90
CA GLY A 62 16.67 11.11 -38.95
C GLY A 62 15.97 10.85 -40.29
N VAL A 63 16.10 11.79 -41.23
CA VAL A 63 15.38 11.77 -42.50
C VAL A 63 16.16 12.50 -43.59
N GLU A 64 16.17 11.93 -44.78
CA GLU A 64 16.71 12.53 -46.01
C GLU A 64 15.58 12.75 -47.03
N LYS A 65 15.61 13.89 -47.73
CA LYS A 65 14.64 14.26 -48.77
C LYS A 65 15.33 14.96 -49.93
N ALA A 66 14.62 15.09 -51.05
CA ALA A 66 14.97 15.99 -52.15
C ALA A 66 13.92 17.11 -52.23
N VAL A 67 14.37 18.36 -52.15
CA VAL A 67 13.53 19.56 -52.19
C VAL A 67 13.83 20.32 -53.48
N ARG A 68 12.80 20.77 -54.20
CA ARG A 68 12.97 21.68 -55.34
C ARG A 68 12.96 23.12 -54.86
N VAL A 69 14.08 23.81 -55.03
CA VAL A 69 14.22 25.24 -54.73
C VAL A 69 14.20 26.01 -56.06
N PRO A 70 13.42 27.10 -56.18
CA PRO A 70 13.42 27.96 -57.37
C PRO A 70 14.84 28.40 -57.74
N PHE A 71 15.12 28.46 -59.06
CA PHE A 71 16.42 28.81 -59.67
C PHE A 71 17.60 27.84 -59.39
N LEU A 72 17.62 27.14 -58.26
CA LEU A 72 18.71 26.22 -57.87
C LEU A 72 18.46 24.75 -58.28
N GLY A 73 17.21 24.33 -58.44
CA GLY A 73 16.87 22.97 -58.88
C GLY A 73 16.64 22.00 -57.73
N GLY A 74 17.18 20.79 -57.83
CA GLY A 74 17.00 19.73 -56.82
C GLY A 74 18.09 19.76 -55.75
N VAL A 75 17.72 20.12 -54.52
CA VAL A 75 18.59 20.12 -53.35
C VAL A 75 18.34 18.84 -52.56
N SER A 76 19.37 18.02 -52.34
CA SER A 76 19.33 16.93 -51.38
C SER A 76 19.52 17.50 -49.97
N VAL A 77 18.67 17.09 -49.03
CA VAL A 77 18.59 17.68 -47.69
C VAL A 77 18.46 16.57 -46.64
N ALA A 78 19.11 16.74 -45.49
CA ALA A 78 19.10 15.75 -44.41
C ALA A 78 18.96 16.41 -43.04
N ALA A 79 18.19 15.77 -42.17
CA ALA A 79 18.12 16.03 -40.74
C ALA A 79 18.57 14.78 -39.97
N SER A 80 19.50 14.94 -39.04
CA SER A 80 20.13 13.83 -38.30
C SER A 80 20.39 14.22 -36.84
N ASN A 81 20.78 13.25 -36.00
CA ASN A 81 21.08 13.47 -34.58
C ASN A 81 19.90 14.11 -33.80
N ILE A 82 18.66 13.97 -34.30
CA ILE A 82 17.47 14.64 -33.74
C ILE A 82 17.20 14.11 -32.33
N THR A 83 17.24 15.01 -31.35
CA THR A 83 17.28 14.65 -29.93
C THR A 83 16.46 15.63 -29.10
N LEU A 84 15.40 15.14 -28.46
CA LEU A 84 14.68 15.86 -27.42
C LEU A 84 15.50 15.78 -26.14
N PHE A 85 15.93 16.91 -25.59
CA PHE A 85 16.82 16.97 -24.42
C PHE A 85 16.22 17.70 -23.21
N HIS A 86 15.07 18.36 -23.38
CA HIS A 86 14.31 18.98 -22.31
C HIS A 86 12.82 18.87 -22.61
N LEU A 87 12.02 18.54 -21.60
CA LEU A 87 10.55 18.47 -21.66
C LEU A 87 10.01 19.19 -20.43
N ASP A 88 9.17 20.19 -20.63
CA ASP A 88 8.46 20.91 -19.57
C ASP A 88 6.95 20.78 -19.77
N VAL A 89 6.29 20.17 -18.79
CA VAL A 89 4.86 19.84 -18.82
C VAL A 89 4.01 20.94 -18.16
N GLY A 90 4.61 21.77 -17.31
CA GLY A 90 3.91 22.76 -16.48
C GLY A 90 2.84 22.15 -15.55
N ASP A 91 2.11 23.04 -14.88
CA ASP A 91 1.06 22.66 -13.90
C ASP A 91 -0.27 22.23 -14.55
N ASN A 92 -0.44 22.49 -15.85
CA ASN A 92 -1.70 22.29 -16.59
C ASN A 92 -1.91 20.82 -17.02
N SER A 93 -1.96 19.94 -16.02
CA SER A 93 -2.19 18.51 -16.20
C SER A 93 -3.26 17.98 -15.23
N THR A 94 -4.21 17.23 -15.78
CA THR A 94 -5.39 16.71 -15.07
C THR A 94 -5.38 15.18 -15.03
N VAL A 95 -6.12 14.64 -14.05
CA VAL A 95 -6.33 13.20 -13.87
C VAL A 95 -7.75 13.00 -13.36
N TYR A 96 -8.49 12.09 -13.97
CA TYR A 96 -9.86 11.77 -13.55
C TYR A 96 -10.26 10.35 -13.95
N PRO A 97 -11.13 9.68 -13.16
CA PRO A 97 -11.87 8.51 -13.61
C PRO A 97 -12.85 8.89 -14.72
N GLY A 98 -12.79 8.18 -15.85
CA GLY A 98 -13.81 8.16 -16.89
C GLY A 98 -14.47 6.79 -16.99
N ASP A 99 -15.53 6.68 -17.81
CA ASP A 99 -16.46 5.54 -17.91
C ASP A 99 -15.83 4.14 -18.00
N SER A 100 -14.59 4.04 -18.52
CA SER A 100 -13.87 2.79 -18.76
C SER A 100 -12.35 2.87 -18.51
N GLY A 101 -11.86 3.95 -17.88
CA GLY A 101 -10.43 4.28 -17.89
C GLY A 101 -10.07 5.41 -16.92
N LEU A 102 -8.86 5.42 -16.37
CA LEU A 102 -8.29 6.65 -15.80
C LEU A 102 -7.72 7.45 -16.97
N VAL A 103 -8.23 8.67 -17.15
CA VAL A 103 -7.70 9.60 -18.14
C VAL A 103 -6.70 10.52 -17.45
N VAL A 104 -5.51 10.62 -18.02
CA VAL A 104 -4.51 11.64 -17.70
C VAL A 104 -4.30 12.49 -18.94
N VAL A 105 -4.41 13.81 -18.79
CA VAL A 105 -4.17 14.78 -19.87
C VAL A 105 -3.17 15.81 -19.39
N ALA A 106 -2.23 16.19 -20.25
CA ALA A 106 -1.29 17.27 -20.02
C ALA A 106 -1.25 18.16 -21.27
N SER A 107 -1.53 19.45 -21.10
CA SER A 107 -1.75 20.40 -22.21
C SER A 107 -0.91 21.66 -22.05
N GLY A 108 -0.32 22.13 -23.15
CA GLY A 108 0.57 23.30 -23.13
C GLY A 108 2.06 22.94 -22.94
N ILE A 109 2.41 21.66 -23.04
CA ILE A 109 3.76 21.12 -22.89
C ILE A 109 4.70 21.80 -23.89
N THR A 110 5.92 22.11 -23.45
CA THR A 110 7.01 22.58 -24.31
C THR A 110 8.18 21.61 -24.29
N ALA A 111 8.93 21.53 -25.40
CA ALA A 111 10.10 20.65 -25.49
C ALA A 111 11.21 21.30 -26.31
N ASN A 112 12.46 21.12 -25.88
CA ASN A 112 13.63 21.55 -26.64
C ASN A 112 14.24 20.34 -27.35
N ILE A 113 14.36 20.44 -28.67
CA ILE A 113 14.94 19.43 -29.54
C ILE A 113 16.16 20.05 -30.26
N SER A 114 17.28 19.33 -30.28
CA SER A 114 18.46 19.67 -31.09
C SER A 114 18.54 18.73 -32.29
N MET A 115 18.91 19.25 -33.46
CA MET A 115 19.26 18.43 -34.63
C MET A 115 20.50 18.95 -35.34
N ASN A 116 21.17 18.06 -36.08
CA ASN A 116 22.14 18.42 -37.10
C ASN A 116 21.42 18.45 -38.44
N TRP A 117 21.71 19.44 -39.28
CA TRP A 117 21.20 19.52 -40.65
C TRP A 117 22.36 19.54 -41.65
N SER A 118 22.11 19.06 -42.85
CA SER A 118 23.02 19.25 -43.99
C SER A 118 22.25 19.33 -45.30
N TYR A 119 22.82 19.97 -46.31
CA TYR A 119 22.32 19.93 -47.68
C TYR A 119 23.44 19.73 -48.69
N ARG A 120 23.06 19.28 -49.88
CA ARG A 120 23.95 19.08 -51.03
C ARG A 120 23.18 19.34 -52.31
N TYR A 121 23.69 20.22 -53.18
CA TYR A 121 23.13 20.41 -54.52
C TYR A 121 24.21 20.55 -55.59
N ASP A 122 23.83 20.11 -56.79
CA ASP A 122 24.58 20.27 -58.03
C ASP A 122 23.79 21.22 -58.94
N SER A 123 24.48 22.12 -59.64
CA SER A 123 23.85 23.20 -60.40
C SER A 123 24.32 23.23 -61.84
N TRP A 124 23.37 23.12 -62.78
CA TRP A 124 23.65 23.20 -64.21
C TRP A 124 24.33 24.52 -64.65
N LEU A 125 24.29 25.56 -63.82
CA LEU A 125 24.94 26.86 -64.05
C LEU A 125 26.40 26.90 -63.56
N PHE A 126 26.78 26.07 -62.59
CA PHE A 126 28.11 26.07 -61.97
C PHE A 126 28.50 24.64 -61.59
N PRO A 127 29.46 23.99 -62.29
CA PRO A 127 29.86 22.60 -62.05
C PRO A 127 30.76 22.48 -60.81
N ILE A 128 30.22 22.86 -59.65
CA ILE A 128 30.84 22.78 -58.34
C ILE A 128 29.75 22.26 -57.40
N GLU A 129 29.99 21.11 -56.78
CA GLU A 129 29.09 20.54 -55.77
C GLU A 129 29.11 21.42 -54.52
N ILE A 130 27.96 21.99 -54.15
CA ILE A 130 27.83 22.85 -52.97
C ILE A 130 27.12 22.05 -51.88
N ALA A 131 27.87 21.77 -50.82
CA ALA A 131 27.39 21.15 -49.60
C ALA A 131 27.68 22.04 -48.39
N ASP A 132 26.76 22.07 -47.42
CA ASP A 132 26.92 22.78 -46.16
C ASP A 132 26.18 22.03 -45.04
N SER A 133 26.54 22.31 -43.78
CA SER A 133 26.00 21.64 -42.61
C SER A 133 26.07 22.51 -41.36
N GLY A 134 25.17 22.26 -40.41
CA GLY A 134 25.16 22.95 -39.14
C GLY A 134 24.21 22.29 -38.14
N THR A 135 23.80 23.08 -37.16
CA THR A 135 22.85 22.65 -36.12
C THR A 135 21.58 23.49 -36.14
N ALA A 136 20.51 22.95 -35.59
CA ALA A 136 19.29 23.71 -35.34
C ALA A 136 18.71 23.36 -33.96
N SER A 137 18.10 24.35 -33.33
CA SER A 137 17.28 24.19 -32.12
C SER A 137 15.82 24.34 -32.52
N ILE A 138 14.99 23.41 -32.08
CA ILE A 138 13.54 23.39 -32.29
C ILE A 138 12.90 23.52 -30.91
N LEU A 139 12.04 24.52 -30.75
CA LEU A 139 11.15 24.63 -29.59
C LEU A 139 9.76 24.14 -30.02
N VAL A 140 9.31 23.05 -29.39
CA VAL A 140 7.93 22.56 -29.48
C VAL A 140 7.06 23.42 -28.57
N GLN A 141 5.94 23.93 -29.08
CA GLN A 141 5.02 24.78 -28.31
C GLN A 141 3.59 24.22 -28.34
N GLY A 142 2.93 24.28 -27.18
CA GLY A 142 1.52 23.89 -27.07
C GLY A 142 1.27 22.42 -27.37
N MET A 143 2.20 21.54 -27.00
CA MET A 143 1.99 20.10 -27.16
C MET A 143 0.99 19.59 -26.12
N GLU A 144 0.14 18.66 -26.53
CA GLU A 144 -0.87 18.01 -25.69
C GLU A 144 -0.66 16.50 -25.73
N VAL A 145 -0.71 15.85 -24.57
CA VAL A 145 -0.55 14.40 -24.42
C VAL A 145 -1.70 13.86 -23.58
N GLY A 146 -2.36 12.84 -24.09
CA GLY A 146 -3.45 12.14 -23.40
C GLY A 146 -3.16 10.64 -23.30
N ILE A 147 -3.50 10.04 -22.16
CA ILE A 147 -3.47 8.59 -21.97
C ILE A 147 -4.67 8.12 -21.15
N THR A 148 -5.30 7.04 -21.61
CA THR A 148 -6.37 6.32 -20.94
C THR A 148 -5.85 4.95 -20.51
N MET A 149 -5.72 4.74 -19.21
CA MET A 149 -5.26 3.48 -18.60
C MET A 149 -6.45 2.70 -18.03
N VAL A 150 -6.40 1.37 -18.13
CA VAL A 150 -7.46 0.44 -17.72
C VAL A 150 -6.83 -0.69 -16.89
N ILE A 151 -7.01 -0.62 -15.58
CA ILE A 151 -6.60 -1.62 -14.60
C ILE A 151 -7.76 -2.57 -14.31
N LYS A 152 -7.43 -3.86 -14.20
CA LYS A 152 -8.37 -4.96 -13.93
C LYS A 152 -7.75 -5.98 -13.00
N ASN A 153 -8.60 -6.83 -12.43
CA ASN A 153 -8.18 -8.02 -11.72
C ASN A 153 -7.62 -9.05 -12.72
N SER A 154 -6.44 -9.57 -12.43
CA SER A 154 -5.81 -10.64 -13.16
C SER A 154 -5.44 -11.76 -12.19
N ASN A 155 -6.36 -12.71 -12.00
CA ASN A 155 -6.16 -13.91 -11.17
C ASN A 155 -5.76 -13.56 -9.71
N GLY A 156 -6.40 -12.56 -9.11
CA GLY A 156 -6.09 -12.10 -7.75
C GLY A 156 -4.89 -11.17 -7.64
N SER A 157 -4.30 -10.72 -8.76
CA SER A 157 -3.39 -9.58 -8.84
C SER A 157 -4.06 -8.45 -9.65
N LEU A 158 -3.36 -7.33 -9.87
CA LEU A 158 -3.80 -6.30 -10.81
C LEU A 158 -3.05 -6.45 -12.14
N ALA A 159 -3.67 -6.03 -13.24
CA ALA A 159 -3.02 -5.83 -14.53
C ALA A 159 -3.47 -4.51 -15.13
N LEU A 160 -2.53 -3.72 -15.68
CA LEU A 160 -2.79 -2.46 -16.37
C LEU A 160 -2.69 -2.64 -17.88
N SER A 161 -3.61 -2.01 -18.60
CA SER A 161 -3.56 -1.90 -20.05
C SER A 161 -3.77 -0.44 -20.48
N VAL A 162 -3.16 -0.04 -21.59
CA VAL A 162 -3.40 1.27 -22.20
C VAL A 162 -4.46 1.08 -23.29
N SER A 163 -5.63 1.69 -23.13
CA SER A 163 -6.69 1.60 -24.14
C SER A 163 -6.54 2.67 -25.23
N GLN A 164 -6.01 3.84 -24.86
CA GLN A 164 -5.71 4.95 -25.77
C GLN A 164 -4.48 5.71 -25.25
N CYS A 165 -3.58 6.10 -26.14
CA CYS A 165 -2.58 7.14 -25.86
C CYS A 165 -2.33 7.93 -27.14
N GLY A 166 -2.17 9.25 -27.02
CA GLY A 166 -1.97 10.14 -28.15
C GLY A 166 -1.18 11.38 -27.76
N CYS A 167 -0.51 11.96 -28.74
CA CYS A 167 0.24 13.20 -28.64
C CYS A 167 -0.12 14.07 -29.84
N TYR A 168 -0.34 15.36 -29.60
CA TYR A 168 -0.55 16.37 -30.63
C TYR A 168 0.40 17.55 -30.36
N VAL A 169 1.17 17.94 -31.37
CA VAL A 169 1.98 19.15 -31.31
C VAL A 169 1.17 20.27 -31.96
N LYS A 170 1.02 21.41 -31.29
CA LYS A 170 0.41 22.59 -31.92
C LYS A 170 1.39 23.23 -32.92
N ASP A 171 2.43 23.90 -32.43
CA ASP A 171 3.39 24.66 -33.25
C ASP A 171 4.85 24.22 -33.04
N LEU A 172 5.71 24.44 -34.03
CA LEU A 172 7.17 24.24 -33.98
C LEU A 172 7.90 25.54 -34.32
N VAL A 173 8.85 25.96 -33.49
CA VAL A 173 9.71 27.13 -33.76
C VAL A 173 11.14 26.66 -34.00
N ILE A 174 11.62 26.73 -35.24
CA ILE A 174 12.93 26.19 -35.66
C ILE A 174 13.94 27.31 -35.90
N SER A 175 15.06 27.28 -35.17
CA SER A 175 16.19 28.21 -35.29
C SER A 175 17.43 27.50 -35.82
N PHE A 176 17.97 27.98 -36.95
CA PHE A 176 19.15 27.41 -37.61
C PHE A 176 20.43 28.15 -37.26
N TYR A 177 21.54 27.42 -37.15
CA TYR A 177 22.88 27.93 -36.88
C TYR A 177 23.86 27.39 -37.93
N GLY A 178 24.61 28.30 -38.57
CA GLY A 178 25.30 28.03 -39.84
C GLY A 178 24.34 28.10 -41.04
N GLY A 179 24.87 28.02 -42.26
CA GLY A 179 24.06 27.99 -43.48
C GLY A 179 23.78 29.35 -44.14
N ALA A 180 23.20 29.28 -45.33
CA ALA A 180 22.77 30.43 -46.12
C ALA A 180 21.24 30.66 -46.03
N SER A 181 20.84 31.92 -45.88
CA SER A 181 19.46 32.30 -45.51
C SER A 181 18.37 31.93 -46.53
N TRP A 182 18.72 31.70 -47.80
CA TRP A 182 17.77 31.28 -48.84
C TRP A 182 17.21 29.87 -48.60
N PHE A 183 17.89 29.05 -47.81
CA PHE A 183 17.59 27.64 -47.64
C PHE A 183 16.55 27.36 -46.53
N TYR A 184 16.53 28.17 -45.46
CA TYR A 184 15.79 27.84 -44.23
C TYR A 184 14.29 27.57 -44.46
N GLN A 185 13.59 28.39 -45.26
CA GLN A 185 12.17 28.15 -45.53
C GLN A 185 11.93 26.86 -46.32
N GLY A 186 12.84 26.49 -47.24
CA GLY A 186 12.78 25.22 -47.95
C GLY A 186 13.02 24.02 -47.05
N PHE A 187 13.87 24.15 -46.02
CA PHE A 187 14.09 23.13 -45.01
C PHE A 187 12.91 23.02 -44.04
N ILE A 188 12.40 24.14 -43.49
CA ILE A 188 11.24 24.17 -42.59
C ILE A 188 10.07 23.44 -43.25
N ASN A 189 9.66 23.87 -44.45
CA ASN A 189 8.57 23.25 -45.21
C ASN A 189 8.80 21.77 -45.58
N ALA A 190 10.05 21.28 -45.53
CA ALA A 190 10.39 19.89 -45.84
C ALA A 190 10.47 18.99 -44.59
N PHE A 191 10.74 19.55 -43.41
CA PHE A 191 11.04 18.78 -42.20
C PHE A 191 10.12 19.05 -41.02
N GLU A 192 9.37 20.16 -40.99
CA GLU A 192 8.43 20.49 -39.90
C GLU A 192 7.41 19.37 -39.67
N ASP A 193 6.68 18.97 -40.72
CA ASP A 193 5.74 17.82 -40.70
C ASP A 193 6.39 16.52 -40.23
N HIS A 194 7.67 16.30 -40.56
CA HIS A 194 8.37 15.07 -40.20
C HIS A 194 8.82 15.09 -38.74
N ILE A 195 9.36 16.21 -38.25
CA ILE A 195 9.73 16.40 -36.84
C ILE A 195 8.47 16.31 -35.97
N LYS A 196 7.37 16.95 -36.41
CA LYS A 196 6.05 16.87 -35.79
C LYS A 196 5.56 15.43 -35.67
N ALA A 197 5.45 14.71 -36.79
CA ALA A 197 5.02 13.31 -36.79
C ALA A 197 5.97 12.38 -36.01
N ALA A 198 7.28 12.68 -35.97
CA ALA A 198 8.25 11.93 -35.17
C ALA A 198 8.04 12.13 -33.66
N VAL A 199 7.74 13.34 -33.21
CA VAL A 199 7.39 13.64 -31.81
C VAL A 199 6.03 13.03 -31.45
N GLU A 200 5.00 13.29 -32.26
CA GLU A 200 3.62 12.80 -32.05
C GLU A 200 3.55 11.26 -32.04
N LYS A 201 4.49 10.57 -32.70
CA LYS A 201 4.65 9.11 -32.62
C LYS A 201 5.49 8.67 -31.42
N ALA A 202 6.68 9.23 -31.24
CA ALA A 202 7.66 8.69 -30.27
C ALA A 202 7.27 8.96 -28.81
N ILE A 203 6.56 10.06 -28.53
CA ILE A 203 6.09 10.37 -27.17
C ILE A 203 5.09 9.30 -26.68
N PRO A 204 3.98 8.96 -27.38
CA PRO A 204 3.10 7.86 -26.99
C PRO A 204 3.79 6.49 -26.91
N GLU A 205 4.67 6.14 -27.85
CA GLU A 205 5.37 4.84 -27.82
C GLU A 205 6.18 4.64 -26.52
N ASN A 206 6.90 5.68 -26.08
CA ASN A 206 7.67 5.64 -24.84
C ASN A 206 6.79 5.68 -23.57
N ILE A 207 5.66 6.39 -23.61
CA ILE A 207 4.68 6.40 -22.50
C ILE A 207 4.00 5.03 -22.36
N ILE A 208 3.67 4.36 -23.47
CA ILE A 208 3.14 2.99 -23.47
C ILE A 208 4.19 2.00 -22.91
N GLU A 209 5.48 2.15 -23.24
CA GLU A 209 6.54 1.35 -22.63
C GLU A 209 6.65 1.59 -21.11
N GLY A 210 6.52 2.85 -20.67
CA GLY A 210 6.43 3.23 -19.25
C GLY A 210 5.23 2.59 -18.55
N ALA A 211 4.07 2.59 -19.19
CA ALA A 211 2.87 1.92 -18.70
C ALA A 211 3.04 0.39 -18.61
N GLY A 212 3.77 -0.24 -19.55
CA GLY A 212 4.12 -1.66 -19.46
C GLY A 212 5.03 -2.02 -18.27
N LYS A 213 5.89 -1.09 -17.83
CA LYS A 213 6.69 -1.24 -16.60
C LYS A 213 5.82 -1.11 -15.35
N LEU A 214 4.82 -0.22 -15.39
CA LEU A 214 3.82 -0.08 -14.33
C LEU A 214 2.90 -1.31 -14.22
N ASP A 215 2.45 -1.86 -15.35
CA ASP A 215 1.73 -3.15 -15.42
C ASP A 215 2.58 -4.30 -14.84
N SER A 216 3.85 -4.39 -15.21
CA SER A 216 4.77 -5.39 -14.66
C SER A 216 4.92 -5.30 -13.14
N PHE A 217 4.87 -4.09 -12.57
CA PHE A 217 4.84 -3.87 -11.11
C PHE A 217 3.50 -4.30 -10.49
N LEU A 218 2.38 -3.96 -11.13
CA LEU A 218 1.02 -4.30 -10.68
C LEU A 218 0.73 -5.82 -10.74
N GLN A 219 1.30 -6.54 -11.71
CA GLN A 219 1.25 -8.00 -11.77
C GLN A 219 2.23 -8.67 -10.79
N GLY A 220 3.29 -7.97 -10.40
CA GLY A 220 4.27 -8.39 -9.39
C GLY A 220 3.80 -8.25 -7.94
N LEU A 221 2.59 -7.71 -7.71
CA LEU A 221 2.02 -7.54 -6.38
C LEU A 221 1.81 -8.90 -5.68
N PRO A 222 2.42 -9.16 -4.50
CA PRO A 222 2.28 -10.43 -3.79
C PRO A 222 0.85 -10.66 -3.33
N ARG A 223 0.28 -11.80 -3.73
CA ARG A 223 -1.08 -12.23 -3.37
C ARG A 223 -1.21 -12.72 -1.93
N THR A 224 -0.08 -12.90 -1.23
CA THR A 224 -0.01 -13.39 0.15
C THR A 224 1.24 -12.84 0.80
N VAL A 225 1.15 -12.37 2.05
CA VAL A 225 2.29 -11.91 2.85
C VAL A 225 2.31 -12.68 4.17
N ASN A 226 3.41 -13.39 4.43
CA ASN A 226 3.62 -14.05 5.70
C ASN A 226 3.84 -13.00 6.79
N LEU A 227 3.10 -13.11 7.89
CA LEU A 227 3.27 -12.27 9.08
C LEU A 227 4.33 -12.87 10.01
N ASP A 228 4.28 -14.20 10.16
CA ASP A 228 5.27 -15.04 10.84
C ASP A 228 5.22 -16.48 10.30
N ASP A 229 5.78 -17.46 11.02
CA ASP A 229 5.77 -18.89 10.67
C ASP A 229 4.38 -19.54 10.77
N VAL A 230 3.38 -18.86 11.35
CA VAL A 230 2.05 -19.40 11.65
C VAL A 230 0.98 -18.78 10.75
N ALA A 231 1.04 -17.47 10.53
CA ALA A 231 -0.02 -16.67 9.93
C ALA A 231 0.44 -15.94 8.66
N ALA A 232 -0.43 -15.91 7.65
CA ALA A 232 -0.23 -15.20 6.39
C ALA A 232 -1.49 -14.42 5.98
N LEU A 233 -1.30 -13.13 5.68
CA LEU A 233 -2.34 -12.23 5.17
C LEU A 233 -2.63 -12.55 3.71
N ASN A 234 -3.89 -12.81 3.37
CA ASN A 234 -4.31 -12.94 1.98
C ASN A 234 -4.54 -11.56 1.35
N MET A 235 -3.78 -11.26 0.29
CA MET A 235 -3.83 -9.98 -0.42
C MET A 235 -4.31 -10.14 -1.86
N THR A 236 -5.01 -11.23 -2.18
CA THR A 236 -5.70 -11.35 -3.47
C THR A 236 -6.74 -10.25 -3.63
N PHE A 237 -6.66 -9.51 -4.73
CA PHE A 237 -7.75 -8.65 -5.19
C PHE A 237 -8.96 -9.53 -5.56
N VAL A 238 -10.17 -9.13 -5.17
CA VAL A 238 -11.39 -9.98 -5.27
C VAL A 238 -12.21 -9.62 -6.50
N ASN A 239 -12.40 -8.33 -6.76
CA ASN A 239 -13.13 -7.78 -7.90
C ASN A 239 -12.16 -7.05 -8.87
N ASP A 240 -12.66 -6.66 -10.04
CA ASP A 240 -12.10 -5.49 -10.76
C ASP A 240 -12.22 -4.26 -9.85
N PRO A 241 -11.28 -3.29 -9.90
CA PRO A 241 -11.39 -2.09 -9.07
C PRO A 241 -12.66 -1.28 -9.37
N GLN A 242 -13.09 -0.46 -8.41
CA GLN A 242 -14.28 0.39 -8.52
C GLN A 242 -13.87 1.87 -8.48
N TYR A 243 -13.77 2.54 -9.64
CA TYR A 243 -13.35 3.94 -9.73
C TYR A 243 -14.60 4.84 -9.75
N GLY A 244 -14.77 5.70 -8.73
CA GLY A 244 -15.91 6.60 -8.55
C GLY A 244 -15.68 7.97 -9.18
N ASN A 245 -16.50 8.98 -8.82
CA ASN A 245 -16.49 10.30 -9.47
C ASN A 245 -15.11 11.00 -9.47
N SER A 246 -14.33 10.86 -8.41
CA SER A 246 -12.96 11.40 -8.30
C SER A 246 -12.05 10.53 -7.42
N SER A 247 -12.36 9.23 -7.32
CA SER A 247 -11.66 8.28 -6.44
C SER A 247 -11.58 6.89 -7.07
N ILE A 248 -10.84 5.98 -6.43
CA ILE A 248 -10.85 4.56 -6.76
C ILE A 248 -10.72 3.68 -5.53
N GLU A 249 -11.56 2.65 -5.46
CA GLU A 249 -11.59 1.58 -4.48
C GLU A 249 -11.04 0.25 -5.05
N PHE A 250 -10.31 -0.49 -4.21
CA PHE A 250 -9.80 -1.83 -4.46
C PHE A 250 -10.33 -2.80 -3.40
N ASP A 251 -11.04 -3.83 -3.86
CA ASP A 251 -11.53 -4.93 -3.03
C ASP A 251 -10.43 -5.99 -2.83
N ILE A 252 -9.95 -6.16 -1.60
CA ILE A 252 -8.90 -7.11 -1.21
C ILE A 252 -9.48 -8.12 -0.22
N ASN A 253 -9.14 -9.41 -0.36
CA ASN A 253 -9.69 -10.44 0.54
C ASN A 253 -9.35 -10.15 2.00
N GLY A 254 -8.09 -9.84 2.32
CA GLY A 254 -7.68 -9.26 3.59
C GLY A 254 -7.72 -10.17 4.81
N LEU A 255 -8.27 -11.39 4.71
CA LEU A 255 -8.29 -12.34 5.81
C LEU A 255 -6.89 -12.90 6.10
N ILE A 256 -6.64 -13.18 7.38
CA ILE A 256 -5.42 -13.85 7.82
C ILE A 256 -5.67 -15.35 7.89
N THR A 257 -4.77 -16.12 7.30
CA THR A 257 -4.88 -17.57 7.08
C THR A 257 -3.65 -18.29 7.65
N SER A 258 -3.70 -19.61 7.81
CA SER A 258 -2.51 -20.35 8.24
C SER A 258 -1.50 -20.43 7.10
N ALA A 259 -0.23 -20.12 7.40
CA ALA A 259 0.89 -20.26 6.46
C ALA A 259 1.11 -21.72 6.00
N VAL A 260 0.60 -22.70 6.75
CA VAL A 260 0.82 -24.14 6.51
C VAL A 260 -0.40 -24.85 5.91
N ALA A 261 -1.62 -24.34 6.13
CA ALA A 261 -2.86 -25.03 5.77
C ALA A 261 -3.89 -24.12 5.07
N LYS A 262 -4.22 -24.45 3.81
CA LYS A 262 -5.32 -23.82 3.06
C LYS A 262 -6.66 -24.48 3.36
N THR A 263 -7.47 -23.87 4.22
CA THR A 263 -8.89 -24.14 4.38
C THR A 263 -9.67 -22.85 4.62
N THR A 264 -10.67 -22.58 3.80
CA THR A 264 -11.58 -21.44 3.93
C THR A 264 -12.96 -21.89 4.41
N ASN A 265 -13.62 -21.02 5.18
CA ASN A 265 -15.08 -20.99 5.37
C ASN A 265 -15.43 -19.51 5.59
N LEU A 266 -16.25 -18.93 4.71
CA LEU A 266 -16.66 -17.52 4.81
C LEU A 266 -18.05 -17.38 5.47
N GLN A 267 -18.28 -16.24 6.12
CA GLN A 267 -19.60 -15.78 6.54
C GLN A 267 -19.88 -14.39 5.95
N LYS A 268 -21.06 -14.24 5.33
CA LYS A 268 -21.49 -13.01 4.64
C LYS A 268 -21.69 -11.82 5.56
N HIS A 269 -20.83 -10.80 5.47
CA HIS A 269 -21.09 -9.45 5.99
C HIS A 269 -20.68 -8.36 4.95
N PRO A 270 -20.52 -7.06 5.28
CA PRO A 270 -21.32 -6.01 4.62
C PRO A 270 -20.53 -5.17 3.60
N HIS A 271 -21.23 -4.33 2.83
CA HIS A 271 -20.57 -3.25 2.08
C HIS A 271 -19.76 -2.35 3.05
N LEU A 272 -18.53 -2.00 2.64
CA LEU A 272 -17.68 -1.09 3.40
C LEU A 272 -18.17 0.36 3.29
N SER A 273 -18.18 1.06 4.43
CA SER A 273 -18.76 2.39 4.59
C SER A 273 -17.68 3.48 4.53
N LEU A 274 -17.19 3.75 3.32
CA LEU A 274 -16.06 4.64 3.08
C LEU A 274 -16.38 6.11 3.33
N SER A 275 -16.01 6.61 4.52
CA SER A 275 -15.98 8.04 4.82
C SER A 275 -14.95 8.36 5.90
N CYS A 276 -14.00 9.24 5.60
CA CYS A 276 -13.01 9.71 6.56
C CYS A 276 -13.44 10.95 7.33
N GLY A 277 -14.68 10.95 7.86
CA GLY A 277 -15.21 12.02 8.71
C GLY A 277 -15.33 13.39 8.03
N GLY A 278 -15.29 13.44 6.69
CA GLY A 278 -15.26 14.68 5.90
C GLY A 278 -13.88 15.29 5.66
N VAL A 279 -12.79 14.66 6.13
CA VAL A 279 -11.42 15.12 5.86
C VAL A 279 -10.96 14.58 4.50
N SER A 280 -10.59 15.47 3.56
CA SER A 280 -10.03 15.08 2.26
C SER A 280 -8.54 14.78 2.38
N LYS A 281 -8.19 13.51 2.18
CA LYS A 281 -6.84 12.94 2.35
C LYS A 281 -6.57 11.95 1.21
N MET A 282 -5.32 11.80 0.80
CA MET A 282 -4.97 11.04 -0.42
C MET A 282 -5.40 9.57 -0.38
N LEU A 283 -5.42 8.97 0.81
CA LEU A 283 -5.39 7.53 1.02
C LEU A 283 -6.35 7.10 2.11
N LEU A 284 -7.15 6.06 1.85
CA LEU A 284 -8.02 5.40 2.82
C LEU A 284 -7.78 3.88 2.78
N LEU A 285 -7.88 3.24 3.94
CA LEU A 285 -7.75 1.80 4.12
C LEU A 285 -8.76 1.35 5.19
N SER A 286 -9.80 0.65 4.79
CA SER A 286 -10.82 0.09 5.69
C SER A 286 -10.60 -1.41 5.89
N LEU A 287 -10.55 -1.83 7.15
CA LEU A 287 -10.43 -3.22 7.57
C LEU A 287 -11.72 -3.62 8.32
N ASP A 288 -12.35 -4.73 7.93
CA ASP A 288 -13.48 -5.29 8.67
C ASP A 288 -13.00 -6.04 9.93
N GLU A 289 -13.86 -6.16 10.95
CA GLU A 289 -13.61 -6.89 12.18
C GLU A 289 -13.19 -8.35 11.93
N ASP A 290 -13.62 -8.95 10.82
CA ASP A 290 -13.24 -10.30 10.40
C ASP A 290 -11.75 -10.45 10.02
N VAL A 291 -11.05 -9.35 9.67
CA VAL A 291 -9.58 -9.35 9.52
C VAL A 291 -8.88 -9.66 10.85
N PHE A 292 -9.38 -9.06 11.94
CA PHE A 292 -8.84 -9.27 13.29
C PHE A 292 -9.28 -10.62 13.87
N ASN A 293 -10.54 -11.03 13.62
CA ASN A 293 -11.05 -12.32 14.06
C ASN A 293 -10.35 -13.51 13.36
N SER A 294 -10.06 -13.41 12.07
CA SER A 294 -9.33 -14.46 11.34
C SER A 294 -7.89 -14.64 11.83
N ALA A 295 -7.19 -13.54 12.18
CA ALA A 295 -5.88 -13.63 12.83
C ALA A 295 -5.95 -14.38 14.18
N LEU A 296 -6.91 -14.03 15.03
CA LEU A 296 -7.09 -14.63 16.35
C LEU A 296 -7.47 -16.12 16.26
N ASP A 297 -8.30 -16.50 15.29
CA ASP A 297 -8.65 -17.89 15.00
C ASP A 297 -7.44 -18.71 14.51
N VAL A 298 -6.58 -18.15 13.65
CA VAL A 298 -5.36 -18.81 13.17
C VAL A 298 -4.38 -19.09 14.32
N TYR A 299 -4.05 -18.07 15.14
CA TYR A 299 -3.14 -18.25 16.29
C TYR A 299 -3.73 -19.16 17.39
N PHE A 300 -5.05 -19.19 17.54
CA PHE A 300 -5.75 -20.12 18.43
C PHE A 300 -5.63 -21.58 17.93
N LYS A 301 -5.94 -21.82 16.65
CA LYS A 301 -5.85 -23.15 16.02
C LYS A 301 -4.41 -23.68 15.96
N ALA A 302 -3.41 -22.80 15.89
CA ALA A 302 -2.00 -23.15 15.99
C ALA A 302 -1.54 -23.53 17.42
N GLY A 303 -2.41 -23.40 18.44
CA GLY A 303 -2.06 -23.68 19.84
C GLY A 303 -1.15 -22.63 20.50
N SER A 304 -0.85 -21.54 19.80
CA SER A 304 0.10 -20.50 20.25
C SER A 304 -0.42 -19.62 21.39
N MET A 305 -1.71 -19.71 21.74
CA MET A 305 -2.34 -18.93 22.80
C MET A 305 -2.30 -19.63 24.18
N HIS A 306 -1.10 -19.92 24.66
CA HIS A 306 -0.82 -20.55 25.95
C HIS A 306 0.32 -19.82 26.67
N TRP A 307 0.17 -19.61 27.99
CA TRP A 307 1.15 -18.91 28.82
C TRP A 307 1.15 -19.47 30.24
N VAL A 308 2.28 -20.04 30.67
CA VAL A 308 2.55 -20.32 32.09
C VAL A 308 3.18 -19.08 32.71
N VAL A 309 2.53 -18.51 33.71
CA VAL A 309 3.01 -17.33 34.44
C VAL A 309 3.77 -17.78 35.69
N ASP A 310 5.08 -17.61 35.64
CA ASP A 310 6.04 -17.92 36.71
C ASP A 310 6.59 -16.67 37.41
N LYS A 311 6.28 -15.47 36.89
CA LYS A 311 6.77 -14.18 37.39
C LYS A 311 5.70 -13.10 37.26
N VAL A 312 5.51 -12.34 38.33
CA VAL A 312 4.61 -11.18 38.42
C VAL A 312 5.29 -10.03 39.20
N PRO A 313 4.81 -8.77 39.11
CA PRO A 313 5.42 -7.65 39.85
C PRO A 313 5.39 -7.83 41.38
N GLU A 314 4.30 -8.40 41.90
CA GLU A 314 4.15 -8.74 43.32
C GLU A 314 4.21 -10.28 43.46
N GLN A 315 5.42 -10.83 43.58
CA GLN A 315 5.65 -12.29 43.55
C GLN A 315 4.94 -13.07 44.67
N SER A 316 4.55 -12.42 45.77
CA SER A 316 3.70 -13.01 46.80
C SER A 316 2.34 -13.47 46.27
N LEU A 317 1.84 -12.95 45.14
CA LEU A 317 0.62 -13.44 44.48
C LEU A 317 0.79 -14.87 43.94
N LEU A 318 2.02 -15.30 43.67
CA LEU A 318 2.41 -16.64 43.20
C LEU A 318 2.98 -17.52 44.33
N ASN A 319 2.53 -17.35 45.57
CA ASN A 319 2.87 -18.26 46.68
C ASN A 319 1.65 -18.54 47.56
N THR A 320 1.46 -19.80 47.97
CA THR A 320 0.24 -20.22 48.69
C THR A 320 0.01 -19.51 50.01
N ALA A 321 1.07 -18.97 50.64
CA ALA A 321 0.99 -18.21 51.89
C ALA A 321 0.04 -17.00 51.80
N SER A 322 0.04 -16.28 50.67
CA SER A 322 -0.86 -15.14 50.43
C SER A 322 -2.32 -15.56 50.26
N TRP A 323 -2.56 -16.77 49.74
CA TRP A 323 -3.89 -17.31 49.51
C TRP A 323 -4.50 -17.96 50.77
N LYS A 324 -3.78 -18.02 51.89
CA LYS A 324 -4.20 -18.64 53.16
C LYS A 324 -5.57 -18.19 53.70
N PHE A 325 -5.98 -16.95 53.44
CA PHE A 325 -7.29 -16.41 53.84
C PHE A 325 -8.36 -16.43 52.72
N ILE A 326 -7.97 -16.84 51.50
CA ILE A 326 -8.78 -16.80 50.28
C ILE A 326 -9.19 -18.23 49.89
N ILE A 327 -8.23 -19.17 49.97
CA ILE A 327 -8.39 -20.60 49.78
C ILE A 327 -7.60 -21.32 50.90
N PRO A 328 -8.12 -21.41 52.14
CA PRO A 328 -7.35 -21.99 53.26
C PRO A 328 -6.83 -23.42 52.99
N ARG A 329 -7.58 -24.21 52.23
CA ARG A 329 -7.22 -25.57 51.81
C ARG A 329 -6.07 -25.64 50.80
N LEU A 330 -5.75 -24.55 50.09
CA LEU A 330 -4.54 -24.47 49.27
C LEU A 330 -3.32 -24.49 50.19
N TYR A 331 -3.29 -23.54 51.14
CA TYR A 331 -2.20 -23.37 52.10
C TYR A 331 -2.04 -24.56 53.07
N TRP A 332 -3.12 -25.21 53.49
CA TRP A 332 -3.01 -26.37 54.39
C TRP A 332 -2.48 -27.63 53.73
N ASN A 333 -2.71 -27.79 52.43
CA ASN A 333 -2.19 -28.93 51.66
C ASN A 333 -0.76 -28.66 51.16
N TYR A 334 -0.46 -27.40 50.84
CA TYR A 334 0.79 -26.94 50.21
C TYR A 334 1.31 -25.68 50.93
N PRO A 335 1.99 -25.80 52.08
CA PRO A 335 2.25 -24.67 52.98
C PRO A 335 3.49 -23.85 52.58
N ASN A 336 3.24 -22.64 52.06
CA ASN A 336 4.23 -21.67 51.57
C ASN A 336 4.96 -22.09 50.27
N ASP A 337 4.40 -23.03 49.52
CA ASP A 337 4.91 -23.43 48.21
C ASP A 337 4.63 -22.38 47.13
N ASP A 338 5.47 -22.36 46.10
CA ASP A 338 5.30 -21.46 44.96
C ASP A 338 4.23 -21.97 43.99
N MET A 339 3.60 -21.04 43.28
CA MET A 339 2.46 -21.28 42.39
C MET A 339 2.77 -20.82 40.97
N LEU A 340 2.25 -21.55 39.99
CA LEU A 340 2.26 -21.15 38.59
C LEU A 340 0.81 -20.95 38.12
N LEU A 341 0.56 -19.90 37.34
CA LEU A 341 -0.74 -19.68 36.71
C LEU A 341 -0.65 -20.08 35.24
N ASN A 342 -1.19 -21.24 34.93
CA ASN A 342 -1.14 -21.88 33.63
C ASN A 342 -2.39 -21.50 32.85
N ILE A 343 -2.23 -20.58 31.89
CA ILE A 343 -3.32 -19.94 31.16
C ILE A 343 -3.35 -20.46 29.73
N SER A 344 -4.52 -20.92 29.28
CA SER A 344 -4.77 -21.33 27.89
C SER A 344 -6.09 -20.76 27.41
N MET A 345 -6.19 -20.37 26.14
CA MET A 345 -7.48 -19.96 25.57
C MET A 345 -8.42 -21.15 25.41
N ALA A 346 -9.69 -20.97 25.81
CA ALA A 346 -10.74 -21.98 25.70
C ALA A 346 -11.52 -21.88 24.37
N SER A 347 -11.46 -20.72 23.71
CA SER A 347 -11.88 -20.50 22.33
C SER A 347 -10.98 -19.45 21.68
N ALA A 348 -11.05 -19.30 20.36
CA ALA A 348 -10.54 -18.10 19.71
C ALA A 348 -11.14 -16.84 20.38
N PRO A 349 -10.34 -15.82 20.71
CA PRO A 349 -10.84 -14.51 21.13
C PRO A 349 -11.60 -13.83 19.98
N MET A 350 -12.58 -12.98 20.31
CA MET A 350 -13.36 -12.24 19.31
C MET A 350 -13.22 -10.73 19.50
N ILE A 351 -13.02 -10.01 18.40
CA ILE A 351 -13.10 -8.55 18.29
C ILE A 351 -14.49 -8.16 17.75
N ARG A 352 -15.01 -7.05 18.26
CA ARG A 352 -16.19 -6.36 17.72
C ARG A 352 -15.92 -4.87 17.61
N ILE A 353 -16.15 -4.29 16.44
CA ILE A 353 -15.89 -2.86 16.20
C ILE A 353 -17.23 -2.12 16.13
N THR A 354 -17.37 -1.07 16.94
CA THR A 354 -18.50 -0.13 16.88
C THR A 354 -17.98 1.28 16.62
N SER A 355 -18.88 2.22 16.32
CA SER A 355 -18.56 3.64 16.22
C SER A 355 -17.99 4.27 17.50
N GLU A 356 -18.13 3.60 18.65
CA GLU A 356 -17.73 4.11 19.97
C GLU A 356 -16.49 3.42 20.54
N LYS A 357 -16.30 2.11 20.27
CA LYS A 357 -15.15 1.36 20.77
C LYS A 357 -14.82 0.12 19.93
N ILE A 358 -13.58 -0.33 20.04
CA ILE A 358 -13.18 -1.69 19.70
C ILE A 358 -13.32 -2.53 20.98
N GLY A 359 -14.25 -3.48 20.99
CA GLY A 359 -14.42 -4.45 22.08
C GLY A 359 -13.71 -5.76 21.78
N ALA A 360 -13.23 -6.43 22.82
CA ALA A 360 -12.65 -7.76 22.76
C ALA A 360 -13.24 -8.69 23.83
N THR A 361 -13.65 -9.89 23.43
CA THR A 361 -14.12 -10.96 24.33
C THR A 361 -13.13 -12.11 24.30
N ILE A 362 -12.57 -12.45 25.47
CA ILE A 362 -11.53 -13.46 25.63
C ILE A 362 -12.04 -14.54 26.58
N ASN A 363 -12.10 -15.79 26.10
CA ASN A 363 -12.46 -16.96 26.91
C ASN A 363 -11.19 -17.75 27.21
N ALA A 364 -10.76 -17.79 28.47
CA ALA A 364 -9.56 -18.51 28.91
C ALA A 364 -9.88 -19.50 30.04
N ASP A 365 -9.03 -20.51 30.18
CA ASP A 365 -8.93 -21.32 31.39
C ASP A 365 -7.61 -21.01 32.09
N MET A 366 -7.68 -20.81 33.39
CA MET A 366 -6.55 -20.64 34.29
C MET A 366 -6.48 -21.85 35.22
N ILE A 367 -5.49 -22.70 35.00
CA ILE A 367 -5.10 -23.76 35.93
C ILE A 367 -4.17 -23.13 36.97
N ILE A 368 -4.47 -23.39 38.25
CA ILE A 368 -3.58 -23.11 39.35
C ILE A 368 -2.73 -24.37 39.55
N ASP A 369 -1.44 -24.23 39.28
CA ASP A 369 -0.40 -25.24 39.48
C ASP A 369 0.42 -24.86 40.73
N VAL A 370 0.91 -25.85 41.48
CA VAL A 370 1.75 -25.66 42.69
C VAL A 370 3.04 -26.46 42.57
N ALA A 371 4.17 -25.87 42.96
CA ALA A 371 5.49 -26.50 42.94
C ALA A 371 5.77 -27.25 44.26
N ASP A 372 5.22 -28.46 44.39
CA ASP A 372 5.45 -29.34 45.55
C ASP A 372 6.81 -30.05 45.42
N GLY A 373 7.84 -29.40 45.96
CA GLY A 373 9.23 -29.89 46.05
C GLY A 373 9.97 -30.02 44.70
N LYS A 374 9.55 -30.96 43.86
CA LYS A 374 10.04 -31.19 42.48
C LYS A 374 8.93 -31.47 41.47
N GLU A 375 7.68 -31.60 41.90
CA GLU A 375 6.54 -31.89 41.03
C GLU A 375 5.64 -30.66 40.88
N THR A 376 5.13 -30.44 39.68
CA THR A 376 4.15 -29.38 39.40
C THR A 376 2.75 -29.99 39.47
N VAL A 377 2.00 -29.66 40.52
CA VAL A 377 0.71 -30.29 40.82
C VAL A 377 -0.44 -29.35 40.43
N PRO A 378 -1.27 -29.71 39.43
CA PRO A 378 -2.47 -28.94 39.09
C PRO A 378 -3.54 -29.11 40.16
N VAL A 379 -3.88 -28.03 40.90
CA VAL A 379 -4.78 -28.09 42.09
C VAL A 379 -6.20 -27.58 41.82
N ALA A 380 -6.39 -26.64 40.90
CA ALA A 380 -7.72 -26.15 40.49
C ALA A 380 -7.71 -25.59 39.05
N CYS A 381 -8.88 -25.53 38.41
CA CYS A 381 -9.08 -24.82 37.15
C CYS A 381 -10.26 -23.86 37.25
N ILE A 382 -10.03 -22.62 36.87
CA ILE A 382 -11.02 -21.53 36.83
C ILE A 382 -11.14 -21.07 35.39
N SER A 383 -12.36 -21.11 34.84
CA SER A 383 -12.67 -20.47 33.57
C SER A 383 -12.84 -18.96 33.79
N VAL A 384 -12.18 -18.17 32.95
CA VAL A 384 -12.09 -16.71 33.03
C VAL A 384 -12.60 -16.14 31.72
N VAL A 385 -13.73 -15.43 31.76
CA VAL A 385 -14.28 -14.70 30.61
C VAL A 385 -13.99 -13.22 30.83
N VAL A 386 -13.20 -12.62 29.95
CA VAL A 386 -12.77 -11.22 30.03
C VAL A 386 -13.43 -10.41 28.91
N SER A 387 -14.03 -9.29 29.29
CA SER A 387 -14.38 -8.19 28.40
C SER A 387 -13.30 -7.12 28.48
N ALA A 388 -12.78 -6.71 27.34
CA ALA A 388 -11.78 -5.66 27.21
C ALA A 388 -12.19 -4.64 26.14
N SER A 389 -11.67 -3.43 26.24
CA SER A 389 -11.79 -2.40 25.20
C SER A 389 -10.41 -1.97 24.71
N GLY A 390 -10.34 -1.59 23.44
CA GLY A 390 -9.12 -1.15 22.79
C GLY A 390 -9.22 0.24 22.16
N THR A 391 -8.13 0.99 22.23
CA THR A 391 -7.88 2.16 21.39
C THR A 391 -6.76 1.85 20.39
N VAL A 392 -6.77 2.56 19.28
CA VAL A 392 -5.71 2.49 18.27
C VAL A 392 -5.18 3.90 18.05
N GLU A 393 -3.86 4.06 18.16
CA GLU A 393 -3.14 5.34 18.17
C GLU A 393 -2.08 5.32 17.06
N THR A 394 -1.77 6.48 16.46
CA THR A 394 -0.80 6.61 15.36
C THR A 394 0.35 7.53 15.73
N SER A 395 1.58 7.12 15.41
CA SER A 395 2.80 7.94 15.58
C SER A 395 3.91 7.37 14.70
N ASP A 396 4.66 8.24 14.02
CA ASP A 396 5.86 7.90 13.24
C ASP A 396 5.67 6.72 12.26
N ASN A 397 4.55 6.76 11.50
CA ASN A 397 4.11 5.73 10.54
C ASN A 397 3.94 4.31 11.12
N LYS A 398 3.77 4.23 12.44
CA LYS A 398 3.32 3.03 13.16
C LYS A 398 1.90 3.20 13.69
N VAL A 399 1.18 2.10 13.69
CA VAL A 399 -0.11 1.92 14.37
C VAL A 399 0.15 1.17 15.67
N TYR A 400 -0.29 1.74 16.79
CA TYR A 400 -0.17 1.18 18.13
C TYR A 400 -1.54 0.80 18.65
N GLY A 401 -1.65 -0.40 19.23
CA GLY A 401 -2.83 -0.77 20.02
C GLY A 401 -2.62 -0.47 21.49
N ARG A 402 -3.70 -0.11 22.19
CA ARG A 402 -3.76 -0.17 23.65
C ARG A 402 -5.03 -0.89 24.07
N VAL A 403 -4.94 -1.74 25.09
CA VAL A 403 -6.06 -2.51 25.63
C VAL A 403 -6.25 -2.22 27.13
N GLY A 404 -7.51 -2.05 27.53
CA GLY A 404 -7.95 -1.92 28.91
C GLY A 404 -8.94 -3.03 29.29
N LEU A 405 -9.00 -3.34 30.59
CA LEU A 405 -9.98 -4.27 31.15
C LEU A 405 -11.32 -3.55 31.37
N ASP A 406 -12.39 -3.98 30.69
CA ASP A 406 -13.74 -3.51 30.99
C ASP A 406 -14.26 -4.26 32.23
N ASP A 407 -14.41 -5.58 32.13
CA ASP A 407 -14.84 -6.45 33.24
C ASP A 407 -14.47 -7.92 33.00
N PHE A 408 -14.66 -8.78 34.00
CA PHE A 408 -14.48 -10.22 33.85
C PHE A 408 -15.36 -11.03 34.82
N SER A 409 -15.66 -12.27 34.42
CA SER A 409 -16.35 -13.26 35.26
C SER A 409 -15.50 -14.52 35.47
N LEU A 410 -15.76 -15.23 36.56
CA LEU A 410 -15.03 -16.43 36.99
C LEU A 410 -16.00 -17.58 37.25
N ALA A 411 -15.70 -18.77 36.74
CA ALA A 411 -16.41 -20.00 37.04
C ALA A 411 -15.44 -21.13 37.36
N LEU A 412 -15.65 -21.83 38.49
CA LEU A 412 -14.83 -22.98 38.86
C LEU A 412 -15.16 -24.18 37.95
N LYS A 413 -14.18 -24.68 37.18
CA LYS A 413 -14.33 -25.88 36.36
C LYS A 413 -14.09 -27.16 37.16
N TRP A 414 -13.01 -27.21 37.94
CA TRP A 414 -12.73 -28.29 38.89
C TRP A 414 -11.75 -27.84 39.98
N SER A 415 -11.67 -28.59 41.08
CA SER A 415 -10.74 -28.35 42.19
C SER A 415 -10.43 -29.63 42.95
N LYS A 416 -9.15 -29.92 43.18
CA LYS A 416 -8.68 -30.98 44.09
C LYS A 416 -8.66 -30.53 45.56
N ILE A 417 -8.60 -29.21 45.80
CA ILE A 417 -8.63 -28.59 47.11
C ILE A 417 -10.06 -28.30 47.63
N GLY A 418 -11.08 -28.83 46.93
CA GLY A 418 -12.51 -28.67 47.28
C GLY A 418 -13.10 -27.33 46.85
N ASN A 419 -14.27 -26.98 47.40
CA ASN A 419 -15.02 -25.80 46.96
C ASN A 419 -14.23 -24.50 47.14
N ILE A 420 -14.24 -23.65 46.11
CA ILE A 420 -13.53 -22.38 46.06
C ILE A 420 -14.54 -21.24 45.84
N HIS A 421 -14.55 -20.25 46.73
CA HIS A 421 -15.46 -19.10 46.62
C HIS A 421 -14.91 -18.06 45.66
N MET A 422 -15.44 -18.02 44.43
CA MET A 422 -15.00 -17.11 43.35
C MET A 422 -15.01 -15.63 43.77
N SER A 423 -15.94 -15.22 44.63
CA SER A 423 -16.03 -13.84 45.15
C SER A 423 -14.82 -13.40 46.00
N LEU A 424 -14.13 -14.33 46.66
CA LEU A 424 -12.88 -14.03 47.38
C LEU A 424 -11.71 -13.87 46.40
N ILE A 425 -11.68 -14.70 45.36
CA ILE A 425 -10.65 -14.72 44.31
C ILE A 425 -10.77 -13.53 43.36
N GLN A 426 -11.98 -13.03 43.11
CA GLN A 426 -12.25 -11.96 42.15
C GLN A 426 -11.39 -10.71 42.40
N ARG A 427 -11.05 -10.38 43.66
CA ARG A 427 -10.14 -9.25 43.94
C ARG A 427 -8.71 -9.53 43.47
N VAL A 428 -8.19 -10.72 43.73
CA VAL A 428 -6.83 -11.13 43.31
C VAL A 428 -6.73 -11.19 41.80
N ILE A 429 -7.71 -11.78 41.12
CA ILE A 429 -7.72 -11.85 39.65
C ILE A 429 -7.88 -10.46 39.03
N ARG A 430 -8.63 -9.52 39.65
CA ARG A 430 -8.66 -8.13 39.18
C ARG A 430 -7.29 -7.45 39.30
N VAL A 431 -6.54 -7.69 40.38
CA VAL A 431 -5.15 -7.19 40.50
C VAL A 431 -4.26 -7.82 39.43
N PHE A 432 -4.27 -9.15 39.30
CA PHE A 432 -3.48 -9.90 38.33
C PHE A 432 -3.75 -9.43 36.88
N LEU A 433 -5.02 -9.35 36.46
CA LEU A 433 -5.37 -8.89 35.11
C LEU A 433 -4.85 -7.48 34.82
N ASN A 434 -4.96 -6.54 35.77
CA ASN A 434 -4.52 -5.15 35.58
C ASN A 434 -3.01 -4.93 35.73
N THR A 435 -2.30 -5.77 36.48
CA THR A 435 -0.85 -5.59 36.77
C THR A 435 0.07 -6.55 36.00
N VAL A 436 -0.50 -7.62 35.41
CA VAL A 436 0.24 -8.65 34.68
C VAL A 436 -0.26 -8.76 33.24
N CYS A 437 -1.54 -9.12 33.04
CA CYS A 437 -2.06 -9.39 31.69
C CYS A 437 -2.17 -8.14 30.82
N MET A 438 -2.82 -7.07 31.30
CA MET A 438 -2.98 -5.84 30.51
C MET A 438 -1.63 -5.16 30.22
N PRO A 439 -0.66 -5.05 31.16
CA PRO A 439 0.68 -4.55 30.84
C PRO A 439 1.44 -5.43 29.86
N TYR A 440 1.32 -6.77 29.93
CA TYR A 440 1.94 -7.67 28.96
C TYR A 440 1.36 -7.47 27.54
N LEU A 441 0.03 -7.43 27.41
CA LEU A 441 -0.63 -7.16 26.13
C LEU A 441 -0.27 -5.77 25.58
N ASN A 442 -0.29 -4.74 26.41
CA ASN A 442 0.11 -3.39 26.02
C ASN A 442 1.61 -3.30 25.66
N SER A 443 2.49 -4.10 26.26
CA SER A 443 3.89 -4.21 25.84
C SER A 443 4.06 -4.91 24.50
N ARG A 444 3.14 -5.82 24.10
CA ARG A 444 3.14 -6.44 22.78
C ARG A 444 2.60 -5.49 21.71
N LEU A 445 1.45 -4.87 21.96
CA LEU A 445 0.83 -3.89 21.05
C LEU A 445 1.66 -2.60 20.92
N GLY A 446 2.35 -2.19 21.99
CA GLY A 446 3.20 -0.99 22.06
C GLY A 446 4.49 -1.04 21.26
N ASN A 447 4.86 -2.19 20.67
CA ASN A 447 5.95 -2.23 19.67
C ASN A 447 5.57 -1.47 18.38
N GLY A 448 4.27 -1.39 18.11
CA GLY A 448 3.66 -0.82 16.92
C GLY A 448 3.77 -1.76 15.70
N LEU A 449 2.76 -1.70 14.83
CA LEU A 449 2.83 -2.25 13.48
C LEU A 449 3.24 -1.13 12.54
N ILE A 450 4.35 -1.30 11.81
CA ILE A 450 4.75 -0.38 10.75
C ILE A 450 3.75 -0.54 9.60
N LEU A 451 3.17 0.56 9.13
CA LEU A 451 2.35 0.55 7.93
C LEU A 451 3.26 0.32 6.72
N PRO A 452 3.02 -0.71 5.88
CA PRO A 452 3.83 -0.94 4.70
C PRO A 452 3.57 0.18 3.69
N VAL A 453 4.66 0.79 3.19
CA VAL A 453 4.61 1.87 2.19
C VAL A 453 5.48 1.49 1.00
N VAL A 454 5.10 1.94 -0.20
CA VAL A 454 5.90 1.77 -1.41
C VAL A 454 7.26 2.46 -1.26
N HIS A 455 8.33 1.82 -1.72
CA HIS A 455 9.69 2.36 -1.63
C HIS A 455 9.79 3.76 -2.27
N GLY A 456 10.42 4.70 -1.56
CA GLY A 456 10.50 6.10 -1.98
C GLY A 456 9.30 6.96 -1.55
N PHE A 457 8.33 6.38 -0.83
CA PHE A 457 7.20 7.10 -0.24
C PHE A 457 7.08 6.81 1.26
N THR A 458 6.45 7.75 1.96
CA THR A 458 6.06 7.64 3.37
C THR A 458 4.64 8.18 3.54
N LEU A 459 3.90 7.58 4.46
CA LEU A 459 2.61 8.12 4.91
C LEU A 459 2.84 9.41 5.73
N GLN A 460 1.82 10.26 5.80
CA GLN A 460 1.79 11.48 6.60
C GLN A 460 0.36 11.73 7.13
N ASP A 461 0.26 12.35 8.31
CA ASP A 461 -1.00 12.74 8.96
C ASP A 461 -1.98 11.55 9.10
N VAL A 462 -1.47 10.40 9.53
CA VAL A 462 -2.26 9.17 9.67
C VAL A 462 -3.27 9.28 10.81
N TYR A 463 -4.54 9.11 10.51
CA TYR A 463 -5.66 9.14 11.46
C TYR A 463 -6.52 7.89 11.31
N ILE A 464 -7.24 7.55 12.36
CA ILE A 464 -8.02 6.32 12.46
C ILE A 464 -9.44 6.66 12.92
N LEU A 465 -10.41 6.00 12.30
CA LEU A 465 -11.83 6.12 12.55
C LEU A 465 -12.44 4.73 12.73
N THR A 466 -13.38 4.61 13.64
CA THR A 466 -14.15 3.39 13.89
C THR A 466 -15.59 3.59 13.47
N SER A 467 -16.14 2.64 12.72
CA SER A 467 -17.57 2.56 12.38
C SER A 467 -18.10 1.16 12.68
N ALA A 468 -19.35 0.85 12.33
CA ALA A 468 -19.92 -0.46 12.60
C ALA A 468 -19.15 -1.55 11.82
N LYS A 469 -18.54 -2.49 12.55
CA LYS A 469 -17.64 -3.56 12.06
C LYS A 469 -16.31 -3.11 11.44
N GLN A 470 -16.01 -1.82 11.29
CA GLN A 470 -14.92 -1.36 10.42
C GLN A 470 -13.95 -0.41 11.12
N LEU A 471 -12.66 -0.65 10.91
CA LEU A 471 -11.56 0.25 11.26
C LEU A 471 -11.06 0.90 9.96
N THR A 472 -11.26 2.21 9.81
CA THR A 472 -10.76 2.97 8.65
C THR A 472 -9.58 3.81 9.08
N LEU A 473 -8.42 3.51 8.50
CA LEU A 473 -7.23 4.34 8.54
C LEU A 473 -7.24 5.25 7.31
N CYS A 474 -6.88 6.52 7.46
CA CYS A 474 -6.65 7.40 6.32
C CYS A 474 -5.42 8.29 6.53
N SER A 475 -4.85 8.77 5.42
CA SER A 475 -3.50 9.35 5.38
C SER A 475 -3.28 10.18 4.12
N ASP A 476 -2.30 11.07 4.14
CA ASP A 476 -1.65 11.54 2.91
C ASP A 476 -0.42 10.69 2.57
N VAL A 477 0.13 10.87 1.37
CA VAL A 477 1.35 10.22 0.88
C VAL A 477 2.34 11.29 0.45
N ILE A 478 3.59 11.17 0.88
CA ILE A 478 4.69 12.06 0.48
C ILE A 478 5.87 11.24 -0.05
N ARG A 479 6.68 11.84 -0.94
CA ARG A 479 7.96 11.28 -1.35
C ARG A 479 8.95 11.33 -0.18
N THR A 480 9.69 10.25 0.05
CA THR A 480 10.71 10.18 1.09
C THR A 480 11.92 11.05 0.71
N ASN A 481 12.24 12.04 1.53
CA ASN A 481 13.44 12.86 1.33
C ASN A 481 14.71 12.02 1.52
N ALA A 482 15.66 12.12 0.58
CA ALA A 482 16.91 11.34 0.61
C ALA A 482 17.78 11.57 1.87
N SER A 483 17.52 12.64 2.63
CA SER A 483 18.17 12.93 3.90
C SER A 483 17.77 11.99 5.06
N SER A 484 16.62 11.32 5.03
CA SER A 484 16.20 10.39 6.09
C SER A 484 16.93 9.04 6.05
N LEU A 485 17.60 8.73 4.94
CA LEU A 485 18.44 7.52 4.79
C LEU A 485 19.67 7.54 5.72
N ALA A 486 20.08 8.71 6.21
CA ALA A 486 21.18 8.83 7.17
C ALA A 486 20.85 8.23 8.56
N SER A 487 19.57 8.07 8.89
CA SER A 487 19.10 7.52 10.18
C SER A 487 18.69 6.04 10.13
N SER A 488 18.56 5.44 8.94
CA SER A 488 18.12 4.04 8.77
C SER A 488 19.22 3.07 8.32
N ALA A 489 20.45 3.54 8.16
CA ALA A 489 21.60 2.70 7.81
C ALA A 489 22.25 1.95 9.00
N LEU A 490 21.63 1.98 10.18
CA LEU A 490 22.11 1.35 11.42
C LEU A 490 20.96 0.76 12.25
N LEU A 491 20.41 -0.38 11.78
CA LEU A 491 19.95 -1.53 12.60
C LEU A 491 19.49 -2.70 11.71
#